data_AF-A0A5K3FMX3-F1
#
_entry.id   AF-A0A5K3FMX3-F1
#
_cell.length_a   1.000
_cell.length_b   1.000
_cell.length_c   1.000
_cell.angle_alpha   90.00
_cell.angle_beta   90.00
_cell.angle_gamma   90.00
#
_symmetry.space_group_name_H-M   'P 1'
#
loop_
_entity.id
_entity.type
_entity.pdbx_description
1 polymer ?
#
loop_
_entity_poly.entity_id
_entity_poly.type
_entity_poly.pdbx_seq_one_letter_code
_entity_poly.pdbx_strand_id
1 'polypeptide(L)'
;MQHIEALGDPLGVLSHHDSPADYYLRVKQYAEGRHSSQSLRKLQSFVLDLHTGGVDFKSAAKARNFREQGNKLFALGEYDGAADCYRQGLLFTPNAFDWHTGSKEAALLHGNLSATLRHQSEWAACAWETCLALRLHNDLDGPIRKRLQARLRDACNKLGQDVPTDSEDCFTWITKYCGVTSSSHGTGERYGEIVLAVPKYGRHEKVHAFSSRLGIRKSPEKGRYVVCEGEFTAGDVLASEPAGGWPAASQSPRVPPVEERAVASCILLPSQRHKRCFACHNRLSSVGYVCPNCNDAAFCGPPSRCFAKRFTSGHYNVPQWHKDECGFIFLLNSIGLGHLSYRLATLRGVLGAGIKTSLDTLIDNFHLFPSLFEYALTGWLCGSLLEYVGLPNCGEWCFQVLRQLQCNAHALTEVNTTLGVDVATSRLAGFRQERIGCGLFPAVSLINHSCESNITYQFMAKNGTFVNWIWSKIANQMLFTGAAMAIKHRCRPIKSINTPR
;
A
#
# COMPACT_ATOMS: atom_id res chain seq x y z
N MET A 1 25.02 4.18 -18.05
CA MET A 1 25.21 4.84 -19.37
C MET A 1 26.68 5.18 -19.61
N GLN A 2 27.32 6.07 -18.84
CA GLN A 2 28.77 6.39 -18.99
C GLN A 2 29.71 5.17 -19.08
N HIS A 3 29.50 4.14 -18.25
CA HIS A 3 30.27 2.90 -18.32
C HIS A 3 30.08 2.14 -19.65
N ILE A 4 28.88 2.18 -20.23
CA ILE A 4 28.57 1.54 -21.53
C ILE A 4 29.24 2.32 -22.66
N GLU A 5 29.19 3.66 -22.60
CA GLU A 5 29.87 4.56 -23.55
C GLU A 5 31.38 4.33 -23.55
N ALA A 6 31.99 4.21 -22.36
CA ALA A 6 33.41 3.93 -22.21
C ALA A 6 33.85 2.58 -22.82
N LEU A 7 32.92 1.62 -22.93
CA LEU A 7 33.14 0.33 -23.57
C LEU A 7 32.79 0.33 -25.07
N GLY A 8 32.33 1.45 -25.63
CA GLY A 8 31.93 1.58 -27.03
C GLY A 8 30.58 0.94 -27.35
N ASP A 9 29.68 0.78 -26.36
CA ASP A 9 28.35 0.17 -26.50
C ASP A 9 28.34 -1.17 -27.27
N PRO A 10 29.06 -2.20 -26.79
CA PRO A 10 29.30 -3.45 -27.55
C PRO A 10 28.02 -4.26 -27.82
N LEU A 11 26.93 -3.95 -27.11
CA LEU A 11 25.64 -4.63 -27.23
C LEU A 11 24.56 -3.74 -27.83
N GLY A 12 24.88 -2.53 -28.31
CA GLY A 12 23.88 -1.62 -28.89
C GLY A 12 22.75 -1.27 -27.91
N VAL A 13 23.08 -1.04 -26.64
CA VAL A 13 22.13 -0.67 -25.58
C VAL A 13 21.76 0.81 -25.66
N LEU A 14 22.66 1.64 -26.20
CA LEU A 14 22.45 3.09 -26.37
C LEU A 14 21.96 3.45 -27.78
N SER A 15 21.96 2.50 -28.72
CA SER A 15 21.46 2.68 -30.08
C SER A 15 19.93 2.65 -30.17
N HIS A 16 19.38 3.09 -31.32
CA HIS A 16 17.95 3.08 -31.60
C HIS A 16 17.28 1.71 -31.36
N HIS A 17 15.99 1.72 -31.03
CA HIS A 17 15.25 0.56 -30.57
C HIS A 17 14.17 0.15 -31.57
N ASP A 18 14.33 -0.99 -32.22
CA ASP A 18 13.36 -1.50 -33.21
C ASP A 18 12.18 -2.22 -32.55
N SER A 19 12.41 -2.92 -31.43
CA SER A 19 11.34 -3.56 -30.63
C SER A 19 11.64 -3.52 -29.11
N PRO A 20 10.62 -3.44 -28.23
CA PRO A 20 10.82 -3.52 -26.78
C PRO A 20 11.46 -4.84 -26.31
N ALA A 21 11.14 -5.95 -26.97
CA ALA A 21 11.66 -7.27 -26.62
C ALA A 21 13.15 -7.38 -26.94
N ASP A 22 13.56 -6.99 -28.15
CA ASP A 22 14.98 -6.99 -28.54
C ASP A 22 15.78 -6.02 -27.69
N TYR A 23 15.21 -4.85 -27.36
CA TYR A 23 15.84 -3.90 -26.47
C TYR A 23 16.08 -4.50 -25.07
N TYR A 24 15.05 -5.12 -24.49
CA TYR A 24 15.16 -5.78 -23.19
C TYR A 24 16.23 -6.89 -23.22
N LEU A 25 16.29 -7.68 -24.29
CA LEU A 25 17.29 -8.74 -24.45
C LEU A 25 18.72 -8.18 -24.42
N ARG A 26 19.00 -7.07 -25.11
CA ARG A 26 20.33 -6.41 -25.10
C ARG A 26 20.68 -5.90 -23.70
N VAL A 27 19.71 -5.33 -22.99
CA VAL A 27 19.90 -4.87 -21.59
C VAL A 27 20.17 -6.05 -20.65
N LYS A 28 19.44 -7.16 -20.80
CA LYS A 28 19.67 -8.38 -20.03
C LYS A 28 21.08 -8.95 -20.27
N GLN A 29 21.50 -9.05 -21.53
CA GLN A 29 22.85 -9.48 -21.91
C GLN A 29 23.93 -8.56 -21.32
N TYR A 30 23.68 -7.26 -21.25
CA TYR A 30 24.58 -6.33 -20.58
C TYR A 30 24.65 -6.56 -19.07
N ALA A 31 23.50 -6.71 -18.41
CA ALA A 31 23.41 -6.85 -16.96
C ALA A 31 24.03 -8.16 -16.45
N GLU A 32 23.91 -9.24 -17.23
CA GLU A 32 24.41 -10.58 -16.90
C GLU A 32 25.80 -10.87 -17.50
N GLY A 33 26.25 -10.05 -18.45
CA GLY A 33 27.47 -10.29 -19.21
C GLY A 33 28.74 -9.75 -18.54
N ARG A 34 29.89 -10.12 -19.11
CA ARG A 34 31.23 -9.65 -18.71
C ARG A 34 31.43 -8.13 -18.81
N HIS A 35 30.60 -7.46 -19.62
CA HIS A 35 30.66 -6.02 -19.86
C HIS A 35 29.87 -5.20 -18.82
N SER A 36 29.16 -5.86 -17.90
CA SER A 36 28.43 -5.23 -16.79
C SER A 36 29.32 -4.29 -15.98
N SER A 37 28.72 -3.31 -15.31
CA SER A 37 29.44 -2.51 -14.33
C SER A 37 29.74 -3.33 -13.07
N GLN A 38 30.76 -2.93 -12.31
CA GLN A 38 31.06 -3.60 -11.04
C GLN A 38 29.88 -3.51 -10.05
N SER A 39 29.15 -2.39 -10.04
CA SER A 39 27.97 -2.20 -9.20
C SER A 39 26.86 -3.18 -9.55
N LEU A 40 26.61 -3.46 -10.84
CA LEU A 40 25.62 -4.45 -11.26
C LEU A 40 26.00 -5.87 -10.87
N ARG A 41 27.28 -6.24 -10.99
CA ARG A 41 27.75 -7.56 -10.49
C ARG A 41 27.56 -7.70 -8.98
N LYS A 42 27.91 -6.66 -8.21
CA LYS A 42 27.70 -6.65 -6.75
C LYS A 42 26.23 -6.73 -6.36
N LEU A 43 25.34 -6.14 -7.17
CA LEU A 43 23.89 -6.20 -6.93
C LEU A 43 23.38 -7.66 -6.96
N GLN A 44 23.88 -8.52 -7.84
CA GLN A 44 23.49 -9.94 -7.87
C GLN A 44 23.87 -10.67 -6.57
N SER A 45 25.09 -10.45 -6.07
CA SER A 45 25.52 -10.99 -4.77
C SER A 45 24.65 -10.45 -3.63
N PHE A 46 24.34 -9.15 -3.64
CA PHE A 46 23.48 -8.55 -2.63
C PHE A 46 22.06 -9.12 -2.67
N VAL A 47 21.50 -9.41 -3.85
CA VAL A 47 20.21 -10.09 -3.98
C VAL A 47 20.24 -11.48 -3.34
N LEU A 48 21.34 -12.22 -3.48
CA LEU A 48 21.51 -13.51 -2.83
C LEU A 48 21.57 -13.36 -1.30
N ASP A 49 22.31 -12.36 -0.79
CA ASP A 49 22.36 -12.06 0.66
C ASP A 49 20.97 -11.73 1.21
N LEU A 50 20.17 -10.96 0.47
CA LEU A 50 18.78 -10.67 0.82
C LEU A 50 17.91 -11.93 0.86
N HIS A 51 18.01 -12.80 -0.16
CA HIS A 51 17.23 -14.03 -0.24
C HIS A 51 17.55 -15.01 0.89
N THR A 52 18.84 -15.16 1.19
CA THR A 52 19.36 -16.11 2.19
C THR A 52 19.22 -15.59 3.62
N GLY A 53 18.74 -14.37 3.82
CA GLY A 53 18.64 -13.75 5.15
C GLY A 53 20.00 -13.30 5.72
N GLY A 54 21.02 -13.11 4.88
CA GLY A 54 22.32 -12.57 5.26
C GLY A 54 22.28 -11.08 5.64
N VAL A 55 21.14 -10.40 5.44
CA VAL A 55 20.91 -9.00 5.82
C VAL A 55 19.89 -8.93 6.95
N ASP A 56 20.31 -8.42 8.11
CA ASP A 56 19.41 -8.13 9.23
C ASP A 56 18.82 -6.72 9.12
N PHE A 57 17.48 -6.63 9.12
CA PHE A 57 16.73 -5.39 9.07
C PHE A 57 16.30 -4.87 10.44
N LYS A 58 16.39 -5.72 11.47
CA LYS A 58 16.01 -5.40 12.85
C LYS A 58 17.19 -4.78 13.57
N SER A 59 16.90 -3.94 14.56
CA SER A 59 17.91 -3.26 15.35
C SER A 59 17.31 -2.80 16.68
N ALA A 60 17.72 -3.45 17.77
CA ALA A 60 17.35 -3.05 19.12
C ALA A 60 17.77 -1.60 19.44
N ALA A 61 18.89 -1.14 18.88
CA ALA A 61 19.35 0.25 19.03
C ALA A 61 18.41 1.25 18.36
N LYS A 62 17.96 0.98 17.12
CA LYS A 62 16.96 1.82 16.43
C LYS A 62 15.61 1.79 17.15
N ALA A 63 15.17 0.60 17.57
CA ALA A 63 13.93 0.44 18.33
C ALA A 63 13.91 1.29 19.60
N ARG A 64 15.00 1.24 20.39
CA ARG A 64 15.19 2.06 21.59
C ARG A 64 15.14 3.55 21.28
N ASN A 65 15.81 4.00 20.22
CA ASN A 65 15.81 5.40 19.82
C ASN A 65 14.38 5.91 19.54
N PHE A 66 13.58 5.13 18.81
CA PHE A 66 12.16 5.45 18.60
C PHE A 66 11.35 5.45 19.90
N ARG A 67 11.60 4.51 20.82
CA ARG A 67 10.94 4.52 22.13
C ARG A 67 11.26 5.80 22.91
N GLU A 68 12.52 6.21 22.93
CA GLU A 68 12.94 7.42 23.64
C GLU A 68 12.34 8.68 23.02
N GLN A 69 12.25 8.76 21.69
CA GLN A 69 11.52 9.83 21.00
C GLN A 69 10.04 9.83 21.38
N GLY A 70 9.38 8.66 21.35
CA GLY A 70 7.98 8.54 21.76
C GLY A 70 7.76 8.95 23.21
N ASN A 71 8.68 8.64 24.12
CA ASN A 71 8.60 9.06 25.52
C ASN A 71 8.66 10.59 25.67
N LYS A 72 9.48 11.27 24.86
CA LYS A 72 9.53 12.74 24.86
C LYS A 72 8.19 13.33 24.42
N LEU A 73 7.61 12.82 23.34
CA LEU A 73 6.29 13.26 22.85
C LEU A 73 5.17 12.95 23.84
N PHE A 74 5.22 11.78 24.48
CA PHE A 74 4.25 11.38 25.50
C PHE A 74 4.26 12.34 26.69
N ALA A 75 5.45 12.76 27.15
CA ALA A 75 5.60 13.71 28.24
C ALA A 75 5.03 15.10 27.90
N LEU A 76 4.97 15.46 26.61
CA LEU A 76 4.37 16.69 26.11
C LEU A 76 2.84 16.57 25.89
N GLY A 77 2.25 15.39 26.09
CA GLY A 77 0.84 15.13 25.79
C GLY A 77 0.54 14.89 24.30
N GLU A 78 1.57 14.79 23.45
CA GLU A 78 1.43 14.50 22.02
C GLU A 78 1.25 12.99 21.78
N TYR A 79 0.09 12.45 22.16
CA TYR A 79 -0.16 11.00 22.15
C TYR A 79 -0.14 10.37 20.75
N ASP A 80 -0.61 11.08 19.72
CA ASP A 80 -0.58 10.58 18.33
C ASP A 80 0.86 10.41 17.84
N GLY A 81 1.70 11.42 18.06
CA GLY A 81 3.12 11.39 17.72
C GLY A 81 3.88 10.33 18.51
N ALA A 82 3.59 10.21 19.82
CA ALA A 82 4.16 9.16 20.65
C ALA A 82 3.79 7.76 20.14
N ALA A 83 2.52 7.53 19.79
CA ALA A 83 2.06 6.26 19.23
C ALA A 83 2.71 5.94 17.88
N ASP A 84 2.91 6.94 17.00
CA ASP A 84 3.65 6.79 15.75
C ASP A 84 5.10 6.33 16.02
N CYS A 85 5.80 6.96 16.96
CA CYS A 85 7.16 6.56 17.35
C CYS A 85 7.21 5.15 17.93
N TYR A 86 6.29 4.76 18.82
CA TYR A 86 6.29 3.41 19.38
C TYR A 86 6.03 2.33 18.32
N ARG A 87 5.12 2.58 17.37
CA ARG A 87 4.88 1.67 16.24
C ARG A 87 6.08 1.56 15.30
N GLN A 88 6.77 2.67 15.05
CA GLN A 88 8.06 2.63 14.34
C GLN A 88 9.09 1.81 15.11
N GLY A 89 9.19 1.98 16.42
CA GLY A 89 10.07 1.18 17.28
C GLY A 89 9.82 -0.32 17.10
N LEU A 90 8.55 -0.74 17.16
CA LEU A 90 8.16 -2.15 16.98
C LEU A 90 8.61 -2.74 15.64
N LEU A 91 8.56 -1.97 14.54
CA LEU A 91 9.06 -2.41 13.23
C LEU A 91 10.56 -2.73 13.23
N PHE A 92 11.36 -2.09 14.08
CA PHE A 92 12.80 -2.37 14.20
C PHE A 92 13.11 -3.39 15.28
N THR A 93 12.18 -3.71 16.18
CA THR A 93 12.45 -4.60 17.31
C THR A 93 12.58 -6.07 16.84
N PRO A 94 13.71 -6.74 17.14
CA PRO A 94 13.79 -8.19 17.02
C PRO A 94 12.79 -8.85 17.97
N ASN A 95 12.17 -9.96 17.54
CA ASN A 95 11.27 -10.75 18.38
C ASN A 95 10.10 -9.93 18.97
N ALA A 96 9.62 -8.93 18.22
CA ALA A 96 8.56 -8.02 18.68
C ALA A 96 7.28 -8.75 19.13
N PHE A 97 7.03 -9.94 18.60
CA PHE A 97 5.87 -10.78 18.92
C PHE A 97 6.27 -12.22 19.31
N ASP A 98 7.55 -12.51 19.54
CA ASP A 98 7.98 -13.85 19.94
C ASP A 98 7.96 -13.95 21.48
N TRP A 99 6.91 -14.60 21.97
CA TRP A 99 6.69 -14.84 23.40
C TRP A 99 7.51 -15.98 23.99
N HIS A 100 8.15 -16.81 23.15
CA HIS A 100 8.99 -17.92 23.65
C HIS A 100 10.37 -17.42 24.08
N THR A 101 10.98 -16.57 23.25
CA THR A 101 12.28 -15.99 23.57
C THR A 101 12.17 -14.71 24.40
N GLY A 102 11.03 -14.00 24.29
CA GLY A 102 10.79 -12.74 24.96
C GLY A 102 11.63 -11.60 24.37
N SER A 103 11.20 -10.37 24.62
CA SER A 103 11.95 -9.18 24.17
C SER A 103 11.65 -8.00 25.09
N LYS A 104 12.66 -7.60 25.88
CA LYS A 104 12.53 -6.49 26.82
C LYS A 104 12.17 -5.18 26.13
N GLU A 105 12.81 -4.90 25.00
CA GLU A 105 12.54 -3.69 24.22
C GLU A 105 11.13 -3.73 23.62
N ALA A 106 10.66 -4.89 23.13
CA ALA A 106 9.29 -5.05 22.64
C ALA A 106 8.26 -4.83 23.75
N ALA A 107 8.47 -5.44 24.92
CA ALA A 107 7.59 -5.30 26.08
C ALA A 107 7.46 -3.83 26.52
N LEU A 108 8.57 -3.07 26.53
CA LEU A 108 8.55 -1.64 26.81
C LEU A 108 7.81 -0.83 25.75
N LEU A 109 8.01 -1.15 24.46
CA LEU A 109 7.31 -0.48 23.36
C LEU A 109 5.79 -0.73 23.39
N HIS A 110 5.36 -1.99 23.53
CA HIS A 110 3.94 -2.35 23.70
C HIS A 110 3.35 -1.73 24.98
N GLY A 111 4.12 -1.72 26.07
CA GLY A 111 3.75 -1.09 27.33
C GLY A 111 3.61 0.43 27.25
N ASN A 112 4.40 1.09 26.41
CA ASN A 112 4.28 2.54 26.20
C ASN A 112 3.16 2.87 25.21
N LEU A 113 3.00 2.07 24.14
CA LEU A 113 1.91 2.20 23.18
C LEU A 113 0.54 2.01 23.85
N SER A 114 0.37 1.01 24.72
CA SER A 114 -0.86 0.87 25.49
C SER A 114 -1.16 2.08 26.39
N ALA A 115 -0.13 2.81 26.85
CA ALA A 115 -0.34 4.05 27.61
C ALA A 115 -0.94 5.15 26.73
N THR A 116 -0.46 5.34 25.50
CA THR A 116 -1.00 6.33 24.57
C THR A 116 -2.45 6.02 24.23
N LEU A 117 -2.74 4.74 23.94
CA LEU A 117 -4.05 4.27 23.55
C LEU A 117 -5.08 4.45 24.67
N ARG A 118 -4.66 4.30 25.93
CA ARG A 118 -5.51 4.66 27.08
C ARG A 118 -5.89 6.13 27.07
N HIS A 119 -4.96 7.05 26.82
CA HIS A 119 -5.27 8.48 26.73
C HIS A 119 -6.18 8.81 25.55
N GLN A 120 -6.09 8.04 24.46
CA GLN A 120 -6.93 8.16 23.28
C GLN A 120 -8.30 7.46 23.42
N SER A 121 -8.59 6.81 24.57
CA SER A 121 -9.79 5.99 24.79
C SER A 121 -9.96 4.81 23.83
N GLU A 122 -8.86 4.32 23.26
CA GLU A 122 -8.81 3.14 22.38
C GLU A 122 -8.69 1.87 23.22
N TRP A 123 -9.76 1.51 23.94
CA TRP A 123 -9.70 0.51 25.03
C TRP A 123 -9.35 -0.91 24.56
N ALA A 124 -9.87 -1.37 23.43
CA ALA A 124 -9.57 -2.71 22.90
C ALA A 124 -8.10 -2.83 22.47
N ALA A 125 -7.58 -1.80 21.78
CA ALA A 125 -6.18 -1.67 21.43
C ALA A 125 -5.30 -1.59 22.68
N CYS A 126 -5.69 -0.78 23.66
CA CYS A 126 -4.99 -0.63 24.93
C CYS A 126 -4.85 -1.98 25.67
N ALA A 127 -5.94 -2.76 25.77
CA ALA A 127 -5.92 -4.09 26.37
C ALA A 127 -4.95 -5.01 25.62
N TRP A 128 -5.08 -5.09 24.29
CA TRP A 128 -4.22 -5.90 23.42
C TRP A 128 -2.72 -5.63 23.65
N GLU A 129 -2.31 -4.38 23.54
CA GLU A 129 -0.91 -3.98 23.69
C GLU A 129 -0.40 -4.22 25.13
N THR A 130 -1.29 -4.10 26.13
CA THR A 130 -0.95 -4.41 27.53
C THR A 130 -0.70 -5.91 27.73
N CYS A 131 -1.51 -6.76 27.12
CA CYS A 131 -1.36 -8.22 27.17
C CYS A 131 -0.05 -8.66 26.51
N LEU A 132 0.27 -8.10 25.34
CA LEU A 132 1.56 -8.34 24.67
C LEU A 132 2.74 -7.94 25.54
N ALA A 133 2.68 -6.75 26.15
CA ALA A 133 3.74 -6.27 27.04
C ALA A 133 3.96 -7.20 28.24
N LEU A 134 2.88 -7.69 28.86
CA LEU A 134 2.95 -8.61 29.99
C LEU A 134 3.53 -9.97 29.59
N ARG A 135 3.22 -10.46 28.39
CA ARG A 135 3.66 -11.78 27.89
C ARG A 135 5.12 -11.79 27.44
N LEU A 136 5.57 -10.72 26.77
CA LEU A 136 6.93 -10.64 26.22
C LEU A 136 8.03 -10.53 27.29
N HIS A 137 7.67 -10.37 28.56
CA HIS A 137 8.64 -10.19 29.62
C HIS A 137 8.14 -10.73 30.97
N ASN A 138 8.54 -11.98 31.27
CA ASN A 138 8.24 -12.66 32.53
C ASN A 138 8.92 -12.00 33.75
N ASP A 139 10.01 -11.25 33.55
CA ASP A 139 10.78 -10.58 34.62
C ASP A 139 10.55 -9.06 34.70
N LEU A 140 9.41 -8.53 34.25
CA LEU A 140 9.16 -7.08 34.39
C LEU A 140 9.21 -6.69 35.86
N ASP A 141 9.97 -5.64 36.18
CA ASP A 141 10.04 -5.05 37.52
C ASP A 141 8.62 -4.96 38.11
N GLY A 142 8.48 -5.36 39.38
CA GLY A 142 7.18 -5.40 40.06
C GLY A 142 6.30 -4.15 39.83
N PRO A 143 6.85 -2.92 39.88
CA PRO A 143 6.11 -1.70 39.55
C PRO A 143 5.55 -1.63 38.12
N ILE A 144 6.33 -2.04 37.10
CA ILE A 144 5.90 -2.01 35.70
C ILE A 144 4.76 -3.01 35.48
N ARG A 145 4.93 -4.24 35.98
CA ARG A 145 3.88 -5.26 35.92
C ARG A 145 2.58 -4.78 36.59
N LYS A 146 2.67 -4.19 37.79
CA LYS A 146 1.50 -3.63 38.50
C LYS A 146 0.80 -2.54 37.69
N ARG A 147 1.56 -1.63 37.05
CA ARG A 147 1.00 -0.58 36.18
C ARG A 147 0.30 -1.16 34.96
N LEU A 148 0.89 -2.16 34.31
CA LEU A 148 0.28 -2.84 33.16
C LEU A 148 -1.00 -3.58 33.58
N GLN A 149 -0.98 -4.34 34.68
CA GLN A 149 -2.19 -5.00 35.19
C GLN A 149 -3.30 -4.00 35.54
N ALA A 150 -2.98 -2.88 36.19
CA ALA A 150 -3.97 -1.83 36.46
C ALA A 150 -4.54 -1.22 35.17
N ARG A 151 -3.71 -1.05 34.13
CA ARG A 151 -4.15 -0.58 32.83
C ARG A 151 -5.08 -1.58 32.13
N LEU A 152 -4.74 -2.86 32.16
CA LEU A 152 -5.58 -3.93 31.61
C LEU A 152 -6.94 -3.95 32.30
N ARG A 153 -6.96 -3.89 33.64
CA ARG A 153 -8.21 -3.82 34.42
C ARG A 153 -9.10 -2.64 33.99
N ASP A 154 -8.51 -1.45 33.85
CA ASP A 154 -9.25 -0.27 33.41
C ASP A 154 -9.82 -0.43 32.00
N ALA A 155 -9.02 -0.95 31.05
CA ALA A 155 -9.46 -1.20 29.69
C ALA A 155 -10.60 -2.22 29.64
N CYS A 156 -10.49 -3.34 30.35
CA CYS A 156 -11.54 -4.36 30.46
C CYS A 156 -12.83 -3.78 31.08
N ASN A 157 -12.72 -3.01 32.16
CA ASN A 157 -13.86 -2.32 32.78
C ASN A 157 -14.58 -1.38 31.79
N LYS A 158 -13.82 -0.63 30.97
CA LYS A 158 -14.39 0.26 29.94
C LYS A 158 -15.06 -0.48 28.80
N LEU A 159 -14.61 -1.70 28.52
CA LEU A 159 -15.22 -2.59 27.53
C LEU A 159 -16.41 -3.39 28.08
N GLY A 160 -16.68 -3.31 29.39
CA GLY A 160 -17.71 -4.12 30.06
C GLY A 160 -17.37 -5.61 30.03
N GLN A 161 -16.09 -5.94 30.16
CA GLN A 161 -15.56 -7.30 30.05
C GLN A 161 -14.77 -7.66 31.31
N ASP A 162 -14.78 -8.95 31.66
CA ASP A 162 -13.95 -9.46 32.73
C ASP A 162 -12.46 -9.41 32.35
N VAL A 163 -11.63 -9.27 33.37
CA VAL A 163 -10.18 -9.24 33.21
C VAL A 163 -9.72 -10.67 32.98
N PRO A 164 -9.05 -10.98 31.86
CA PRO A 164 -8.59 -12.34 31.61
C PRO A 164 -7.64 -12.81 32.72
N THR A 165 -7.78 -14.08 33.10
CA THR A 165 -7.02 -14.71 34.19
C THR A 165 -5.55 -14.93 33.83
N ASP A 166 -5.26 -15.22 32.56
CA ASP A 166 -3.91 -15.33 32.04
C ASP A 166 -3.76 -14.71 30.63
N SER A 167 -2.55 -14.79 30.07
CA SER A 167 -2.24 -14.21 28.76
C SER A 167 -2.84 -14.95 27.56
N GLU A 168 -3.09 -16.26 27.65
CA GLU A 168 -3.71 -17.03 26.57
C GLU A 168 -5.21 -16.76 26.49
N ASP A 169 -5.83 -16.62 27.67
CA ASP A 169 -7.20 -16.15 27.80
C ASP A 169 -7.37 -14.75 27.17
N CYS A 170 -6.36 -13.88 27.26
CA CYS A 170 -6.40 -12.55 26.64
C CYS A 170 -6.53 -12.61 25.12
N PHE A 171 -5.78 -13.47 24.42
CA PHE A 171 -5.85 -13.57 22.96
C PHE A 171 -7.19 -14.13 22.51
N THR A 172 -7.64 -15.19 23.18
CA THR A 172 -8.94 -15.81 22.93
C THR A 172 -10.07 -14.82 23.20
N TRP A 173 -9.99 -14.09 24.32
CA TRP A 173 -10.95 -13.05 24.70
C TRP A 173 -11.01 -11.93 23.66
N ILE A 174 -9.87 -11.37 23.25
CA ILE A 174 -9.86 -10.29 22.27
C ILE A 174 -10.34 -10.77 20.89
N THR A 175 -9.96 -11.99 20.49
CA THR A 175 -10.43 -12.59 19.23
C THR A 175 -11.96 -12.76 19.25
N LYS A 176 -12.51 -13.24 20.37
CA LYS A 176 -13.96 -13.36 20.57
C LYS A 176 -14.64 -11.99 20.60
N TYR A 177 -14.07 -11.00 21.29
CA TYR A 177 -14.60 -9.63 21.32
C TYR A 177 -14.71 -9.02 19.92
N CYS A 178 -13.68 -9.18 19.08
CA CYS A 178 -13.70 -8.74 17.68
C CYS A 178 -14.73 -9.47 16.82
N GLY A 179 -15.05 -10.72 17.17
CA GLY A 179 -16.05 -11.55 16.48
C GLY A 179 -17.49 -11.32 16.96
N VAL A 180 -17.71 -10.76 18.15
CA VAL A 180 -19.05 -10.49 18.72
C VAL A 180 -19.57 -9.11 18.34
N THR A 181 -18.70 -8.09 18.29
CA THR A 181 -19.06 -6.72 17.86
C THR A 181 -19.48 -6.63 16.39
N SER A 182 -19.38 -7.71 15.61
CA SER A 182 -19.96 -7.79 14.27
C SER A 182 -21.50 -7.86 14.23
N SER A 183 -22.17 -7.95 15.39
CA SER A 183 -23.61 -8.22 15.46
C SER A 183 -24.48 -7.13 16.13
N SER A 184 -23.92 -6.05 16.70
CA SER A 184 -24.71 -5.05 17.45
C SER A 184 -24.45 -3.60 17.01
N HIS A 185 -25.55 -2.87 16.82
CA HIS A 185 -25.66 -1.50 16.34
C HIS A 185 -24.90 -0.42 17.15
N GLY A 186 -24.35 0.57 16.41
CA GLY A 186 -23.96 1.92 16.86
C GLY A 186 -22.71 1.96 17.74
N THR A 187 -21.53 2.38 17.30
CA THR A 187 -21.17 3.58 16.54
C THR A 187 -19.89 3.34 15.73
N GLY A 188 -19.89 3.68 14.44
CA GLY A 188 -18.68 4.18 13.78
C GLY A 188 -17.70 3.24 13.06
N GLU A 189 -17.78 1.90 13.10
CA GLU A 189 -16.77 1.07 12.40
C GLU A 189 -17.36 0.11 11.34
N ARG A 190 -17.37 0.60 10.08
CA ARG A 190 -17.66 -0.18 8.87
C ARG A 190 -16.46 -1.03 8.50
N TYR A 191 -16.33 -2.21 9.10
CA TYR A 191 -15.50 -3.26 8.53
C TYR A 191 -16.36 -4.47 8.14
N GLY A 192 -16.39 -4.89 6.87
CA GLY A 192 -17.18 -6.01 6.31
C GLY A 192 -17.50 -5.89 4.81
N GLU A 193 -17.08 -6.89 4.02
CA GLU A 193 -17.28 -7.12 2.57
C GLU A 193 -16.92 -5.98 1.59
N ILE A 194 -16.34 -6.30 0.43
CA ILE A 194 -16.09 -5.30 -0.62
C ILE A 194 -17.44 -4.85 -1.20
N VAL A 195 -18.02 -3.79 -0.65
CA VAL A 195 -19.22 -3.18 -1.23
C VAL A 195 -18.77 -2.13 -2.24
N LEU A 196 -18.55 -2.59 -3.48
CA LEU A 196 -18.47 -1.71 -4.64
C LEU A 196 -19.89 -1.18 -4.89
N ALA A 197 -20.06 0.12 -4.78
CA ALA A 197 -21.34 0.77 -4.97
C ALA A 197 -21.62 0.81 -6.45
N VAL A 198 -22.91 0.86 -6.69
CA VAL A 198 -23.46 0.64 -8.00
C VAL A 198 -23.40 1.98 -8.73
N PRO A 199 -22.79 2.04 -9.92
CA PRO A 199 -22.87 3.24 -10.75
C PRO A 199 -24.34 3.61 -11.05
N LYS A 200 -24.64 4.90 -11.24
CA LYS A 200 -26.04 5.41 -11.34
C LYS A 200 -26.96 4.64 -12.28
N TYR A 201 -26.46 4.14 -13.40
CA TYR A 201 -27.25 3.40 -14.39
C TYR A 201 -26.95 1.88 -14.41
N GLY A 202 -26.47 1.34 -13.30
CA GLY A 202 -25.95 -0.03 -13.24
C GLY A 202 -24.61 -0.17 -13.97
N ARG A 203 -24.08 -1.39 -14.00
CA ARG A 203 -22.75 -1.67 -14.55
C ARG A 203 -22.80 -1.86 -16.07
N HIS A 204 -21.81 -1.33 -16.78
CA HIS A 204 -21.63 -1.55 -18.21
C HIS A 204 -21.21 -2.99 -18.50
N GLU A 205 -21.79 -3.63 -19.52
CA GLU A 205 -21.61 -5.06 -19.81
C GLU A 205 -20.15 -5.44 -20.06
N LYS A 206 -19.45 -4.69 -20.93
CA LYS A 206 -18.05 -4.98 -21.29
C LYS A 206 -17.02 -4.45 -20.29
N VAL A 207 -17.29 -3.32 -19.64
CA VAL A 207 -16.38 -2.68 -18.68
C VAL A 207 -17.14 -2.51 -17.37
N HIS A 208 -17.22 -3.60 -16.60
CA HIS A 208 -18.05 -3.71 -15.39
C HIS A 208 -17.81 -2.63 -14.32
N ALA A 209 -16.65 -1.96 -14.38
CA ALA A 209 -16.34 -0.82 -13.55
C ALA A 209 -17.26 0.39 -13.83
N PHE A 210 -17.61 0.61 -15.09
CA PHE A 210 -18.33 1.80 -15.56
C PHE A 210 -19.83 1.70 -15.40
N SER A 211 -20.48 2.85 -15.34
CA SER A 211 -21.91 3.00 -15.56
C SER A 211 -22.29 2.55 -16.98
N SER A 212 -23.44 1.89 -17.14
CA SER A 212 -23.94 1.44 -18.45
C SER A 212 -24.11 2.56 -19.49
N ARG A 213 -24.18 3.82 -19.02
CA ARG A 213 -24.25 5.03 -19.85
C ARG A 213 -22.91 5.71 -20.09
N LEU A 214 -21.79 5.00 -19.92
CA LEU A 214 -20.46 5.47 -20.35
C LEU A 214 -20.00 4.71 -21.58
N GLY A 215 -19.71 5.45 -22.65
CA GLY A 215 -19.15 4.91 -23.88
C GLY A 215 -17.64 5.08 -23.94
N ILE A 216 -16.94 4.09 -24.49
CA ILE A 216 -15.52 4.24 -24.88
C ILE A 216 -15.49 4.56 -26.38
N ARG A 217 -14.75 5.60 -26.75
CA ARG A 217 -14.54 6.06 -28.13
C ARG A 217 -13.05 6.19 -28.42
N LYS A 218 -12.69 6.38 -29.69
CA LYS A 218 -11.30 6.58 -30.12
C LYS A 218 -11.21 7.77 -31.07
N SER A 219 -10.18 8.60 -30.94
CA SER A 219 -9.80 9.62 -31.94
C SER A 219 -8.29 9.58 -32.19
N PRO A 220 -7.80 10.15 -33.31
CA PRO A 220 -6.37 10.26 -33.58
C PRO A 220 -5.60 11.04 -32.50
N GLU A 221 -6.19 12.12 -31.98
CA GLU A 221 -5.51 13.06 -31.07
C GLU A 221 -5.53 12.59 -29.62
N LYS A 222 -6.62 11.93 -29.21
CA LYS A 222 -6.87 11.56 -27.80
C LYS A 222 -6.68 10.08 -27.52
N GLY A 223 -6.39 9.28 -28.55
CA GLY A 223 -6.42 7.83 -28.43
C GLY A 223 -7.82 7.37 -27.99
N ARG A 224 -7.88 6.47 -27.01
CA ARG A 224 -9.15 6.07 -26.38
C ARG A 224 -9.60 7.13 -25.39
N TYR A 225 -10.90 7.40 -25.31
CA TYR A 225 -11.48 8.32 -24.34
C TYR A 225 -12.90 7.89 -23.94
N VAL A 226 -13.35 8.35 -22.78
CA VAL A 226 -14.67 8.01 -22.21
C VAL A 226 -15.64 9.17 -22.37
N VAL A 227 -16.88 8.87 -22.78
CA VAL A 227 -17.97 9.84 -22.97
C VAL A 227 -19.21 9.42 -22.21
N CYS A 228 -20.00 10.40 -21.76
CA CYS A 228 -21.33 10.16 -21.22
C CYS A 228 -22.34 10.00 -22.36
N GLU A 229 -23.15 8.95 -22.28
CA GLU A 229 -24.30 8.64 -23.16
C GLU A 229 -25.64 8.74 -22.38
N GLY A 230 -25.59 9.35 -21.20
CA GLY A 230 -26.72 9.58 -20.31
C GLY A 230 -26.45 10.76 -19.36
N GLU A 231 -27.47 11.15 -18.60
CA GLU A 231 -27.43 12.36 -17.77
C GLU A 231 -26.86 12.10 -16.37
N PHE A 232 -25.69 12.67 -16.10
CA PHE A 232 -25.07 12.60 -14.78
C PHE A 232 -25.11 13.96 -14.07
N THR A 233 -25.38 13.90 -12.77
CA THR A 233 -25.45 15.01 -11.84
C THR A 233 -24.34 14.91 -10.81
N ALA A 234 -24.02 16.04 -10.18
CA ALA A 234 -23.08 16.05 -9.07
C ALA A 234 -23.61 15.18 -7.93
N GLY A 235 -22.86 14.15 -7.58
CA GLY A 235 -23.37 13.11 -6.69
C GLY A 235 -23.25 11.70 -7.26
N ASP A 236 -23.20 11.58 -8.59
CA ASP A 236 -23.36 10.28 -9.22
C ASP A 236 -22.05 9.51 -9.30
N VAL A 237 -22.12 8.22 -8.98
CA VAL A 237 -21.03 7.28 -9.22
C VAL A 237 -21.01 6.93 -10.71
N LEU A 238 -19.95 7.37 -11.40
CA LEU A 238 -19.69 7.08 -12.82
C LEU A 238 -19.01 5.72 -13.01
N ALA A 239 -18.09 5.39 -12.12
CA ALA A 239 -17.36 4.14 -12.13
C ALA A 239 -16.98 3.71 -10.70
N SER A 240 -16.92 2.40 -10.49
CA SER A 240 -16.36 1.78 -9.29
C SER A 240 -15.54 0.56 -9.65
N GLU A 241 -14.28 0.48 -9.21
CA GLU A 241 -13.49 -0.75 -9.34
C GLU A 241 -12.57 -0.97 -8.14
N PRO A 242 -12.26 -2.24 -7.81
CA PRO A 242 -11.16 -2.55 -6.90
C PRO A 242 -9.83 -2.31 -7.62
N ALA A 243 -8.76 -2.07 -6.86
CA ALA A 243 -7.42 -2.04 -7.42
C ALA A 243 -7.13 -3.34 -8.23
N GLY A 244 -6.49 -3.16 -9.39
CA GLY A 244 -6.22 -4.19 -10.40
C GLY A 244 -7.42 -4.56 -11.28
N GLY A 245 -8.63 -4.05 -11.02
CA GLY A 245 -9.80 -4.23 -11.89
C GLY A 245 -10.33 -5.67 -11.94
N TRP A 246 -10.11 -6.45 -10.88
CA TRP A 246 -10.43 -7.89 -10.86
C TRP A 246 -11.94 -8.15 -10.83
N PRO A 247 -12.49 -9.00 -11.71
CA PRO A 247 -13.90 -9.38 -11.67
C PRO A 247 -14.22 -10.22 -10.44
N ALA A 248 -15.43 -10.04 -9.88
CA ALA A 248 -15.90 -10.76 -8.70
C ALA A 248 -16.05 -12.28 -8.91
N ALA A 249 -16.16 -12.73 -10.15
CA ALA A 249 -16.61 -14.08 -10.51
C ALA A 249 -15.52 -15.17 -10.57
N SER A 250 -14.24 -14.85 -10.38
CA SER A 250 -13.18 -15.88 -10.42
C SER A 250 -12.99 -16.59 -9.06
N GLN A 251 -14.05 -17.19 -8.52
CA GLN A 251 -13.96 -18.00 -7.30
C GLN A 251 -13.53 -19.42 -7.68
N SER A 252 -12.23 -19.62 -7.83
CA SER A 252 -11.60 -20.93 -7.80
C SER A 252 -10.82 -21.04 -6.49
N PRO A 253 -10.75 -22.21 -5.83
CA PRO A 253 -9.94 -22.40 -4.62
C PRO A 253 -8.45 -22.04 -4.81
N ARG A 254 -7.98 -22.02 -6.07
CA ARG A 254 -6.61 -21.67 -6.45
C ARG A 254 -6.38 -20.17 -6.66
N VAL A 255 -7.45 -19.38 -6.74
CA VAL A 255 -7.38 -17.94 -7.01
C VAL A 255 -7.58 -17.16 -5.72
N PRO A 256 -6.64 -16.27 -5.33
CA PRO A 256 -6.80 -15.46 -4.14
C PRO A 256 -8.10 -14.63 -4.17
N PRO A 257 -8.74 -14.38 -3.02
CA PRO A 257 -9.91 -13.53 -2.94
C PRO A 257 -9.66 -12.16 -3.58
N VAL A 258 -10.72 -11.52 -4.11
CA VAL A 258 -10.64 -10.17 -4.72
C VAL A 258 -9.94 -9.17 -3.79
N GLU A 259 -10.20 -9.28 -2.47
CA GLU A 259 -9.55 -8.45 -1.42
C GLU A 259 -8.02 -8.54 -1.51
N GLU A 260 -7.47 -9.75 -1.58
CA GLU A 260 -6.02 -9.96 -1.58
C GLU A 260 -5.39 -9.52 -2.91
N ARG A 261 -6.08 -9.77 -4.03
CA ARG A 261 -5.63 -9.34 -5.35
C ARG A 261 -5.58 -7.82 -5.47
N ALA A 262 -6.56 -7.13 -4.90
CA ALA A 262 -6.60 -5.68 -4.89
C ALA A 262 -5.49 -5.07 -4.04
N VAL A 263 -5.21 -5.63 -2.86
CA VAL A 263 -4.08 -5.20 -2.01
C VAL A 263 -2.76 -5.40 -2.74
N ALA A 264 -2.58 -6.55 -3.40
CA ALA A 264 -1.40 -6.82 -4.22
C ALA A 264 -1.27 -5.83 -5.39
N SER A 265 -2.37 -5.26 -5.86
CA SER A 265 -2.40 -4.23 -6.92
C SER A 265 -2.20 -2.79 -6.40
N CYS A 266 -1.79 -2.65 -5.14
CA CYS A 266 -1.41 -1.39 -4.49
C CYS A 266 -0.09 -1.54 -3.75
N ILE A 267 0.57 -0.42 -3.46
CA ILE A 267 1.74 -0.34 -2.56
C ILE A 267 1.60 0.86 -1.61
N LEU A 268 2.04 0.69 -0.37
CA LEU A 268 2.19 1.79 0.59
C LEU A 268 3.58 2.41 0.47
N LEU A 269 3.64 3.74 0.56
CA LEU A 269 4.91 4.45 0.70
C LEU A 269 5.58 4.06 2.03
N PRO A 270 6.92 3.98 2.09
CA PRO A 270 7.64 3.63 3.32
C PRO A 270 7.24 4.47 4.54
N SER A 271 7.00 5.77 4.35
CA SER A 271 6.57 6.69 5.40
C SER A 271 5.18 6.38 5.99
N GLN A 272 4.40 5.50 5.37
CA GLN A 272 3.06 5.14 5.82
C GLN A 272 2.99 3.79 6.54
N ARG A 273 4.06 2.97 6.50
CA ARG A 273 3.99 1.56 6.90
C ARG A 273 3.89 1.33 8.41
N HIS A 274 4.31 2.31 9.21
CA HIS A 274 4.05 2.35 10.65
C HIS A 274 2.68 2.96 10.98
N LYS A 275 2.08 3.68 10.03
CA LYS A 275 0.78 4.37 10.16
C LYS A 275 -0.37 3.53 9.67
N ARG A 276 -0.12 2.57 8.78
CA ARG A 276 -1.13 1.83 8.04
C ARG A 276 -0.81 0.35 8.00
N CYS A 277 -1.85 -0.45 8.10
CA CYS A 277 -1.74 -1.89 8.00
C CYS A 277 -1.26 -2.28 6.62
N PHE A 278 -0.27 -3.15 6.53
CA PHE A 278 0.25 -3.60 5.25
C PHE A 278 -0.76 -4.47 4.49
N ALA A 279 -1.70 -5.11 5.18
CA ALA A 279 -2.73 -5.95 4.57
C ALA A 279 -4.01 -5.22 4.14
N CYS A 280 -4.45 -4.19 4.86
CA CYS A 280 -5.68 -3.48 4.52
C CYS A 280 -5.48 -1.98 4.24
N HIS A 281 -4.28 -1.46 4.48
CA HIS A 281 -3.89 -0.06 4.33
C HIS A 281 -4.73 0.95 5.14
N ASN A 282 -5.64 0.49 5.99
CA ASN A 282 -6.29 1.33 7.00
C ASN A 282 -5.25 1.86 7.97
N ARG A 283 -5.53 3.04 8.55
CA ARG A 283 -4.73 3.56 9.67
C ARG A 283 -4.69 2.55 10.81
N LEU A 284 -3.53 2.40 11.42
CA LEU A 284 -3.31 1.52 12.56
C LEU A 284 -3.71 2.26 13.83
N SER A 285 -4.86 1.88 14.40
CA SER A 285 -5.19 2.19 15.80
C SER A 285 -4.39 1.31 16.77
N SER A 286 -4.04 0.08 16.37
CA SER A 286 -3.20 -0.87 17.13
C SER A 286 -2.32 -1.67 16.17
N VAL A 287 -1.24 -2.25 16.69
CA VAL A 287 -0.37 -3.18 15.95
C VAL A 287 -0.55 -4.59 16.49
N GLY A 288 -1.20 -5.43 15.68
CA GLY A 288 -1.46 -6.83 16.00
C GLY A 288 -0.30 -7.75 15.67
N TYR A 289 0.53 -7.34 14.71
CA TYR A 289 1.69 -8.09 14.25
C TYR A 289 2.63 -7.17 13.47
N VAL A 290 3.94 -7.38 13.60
CA VAL A 290 4.94 -6.86 12.67
C VAL A 290 5.73 -8.03 12.10
N CYS A 291 6.14 -7.92 10.84
CA CYS A 291 6.96 -8.96 10.22
C CYS A 291 8.30 -9.09 10.98
N PRO A 292 8.75 -10.30 11.35
CA PRO A 292 10.03 -10.50 12.02
C PRO A 292 11.23 -10.33 11.07
N ASN A 293 11.02 -10.50 9.77
CA ASN A 293 12.10 -10.57 8.78
C ASN A 293 12.37 -9.23 8.07
N CYS A 294 11.50 -8.24 8.22
CA CYS A 294 11.70 -6.90 7.66
C CYS A 294 11.23 -5.81 8.63
N ASN A 295 11.57 -4.55 8.35
CA ASN A 295 11.15 -3.39 9.14
C ASN A 295 10.07 -2.55 8.45
N ASP A 296 9.35 -3.13 7.49
CA ASP A 296 8.44 -2.43 6.59
C ASP A 296 6.98 -2.90 6.68
N ALA A 297 6.67 -3.95 7.42
CA ALA A 297 5.31 -4.49 7.47
C ALA A 297 4.77 -4.55 8.89
N ALA A 298 3.83 -3.64 9.19
CA ALA A 298 2.97 -3.69 10.37
C ALA A 298 1.54 -4.02 9.96
N PHE A 299 0.83 -4.77 10.79
CA PHE A 299 -0.53 -5.21 10.53
C PHE A 299 -1.46 -4.78 11.65
N CYS A 300 -2.74 -4.62 11.31
CA CYS A 300 -3.76 -4.21 12.28
C CYS A 300 -3.72 -5.08 13.53
N GLY A 301 -3.95 -4.47 14.68
CA GLY A 301 -4.39 -5.15 15.88
C GLY A 301 -5.90 -5.08 16.07
N PRO A 302 -6.40 -5.69 17.15
CA PRO A 302 -7.79 -5.54 17.60
C PRO A 302 -8.21 -4.06 17.74
N PRO A 303 -9.48 -3.71 17.47
CA PRO A 303 -10.62 -4.60 17.15
C PRO A 303 -10.75 -4.97 15.66
N SER A 304 -9.66 -4.85 14.87
CA SER A 304 -9.74 -4.96 13.41
C SER A 304 -10.21 -6.33 12.90
N ARG A 305 -11.23 -6.33 12.04
CA ARG A 305 -11.61 -7.54 11.26
C ARG A 305 -10.49 -8.04 10.36
N CYS A 306 -9.59 -7.16 9.89
CA CYS A 306 -8.43 -7.57 9.11
C CYS A 306 -7.50 -8.46 9.95
N PHE A 307 -7.34 -8.11 11.23
CA PHE A 307 -6.57 -8.91 12.19
C PHE A 307 -7.29 -10.22 12.50
N ALA A 308 -8.57 -10.18 12.88
CA ALA A 308 -9.34 -11.37 13.25
C ALA A 308 -9.41 -12.42 12.12
N LYS A 309 -9.50 -11.99 10.84
CA LYS A 309 -9.45 -12.90 9.69
C LYS A 309 -8.11 -13.63 9.53
N ARG A 310 -7.02 -13.06 10.04
CA ARG A 310 -5.65 -13.54 9.82
C ARG A 310 -5.03 -14.15 11.07
N PHE A 311 -5.54 -13.82 12.24
CA PHE A 311 -5.07 -14.37 13.51
C PHE A 311 -5.86 -15.63 13.86
N THR A 312 -5.24 -16.79 13.73
CA THR A 312 -5.87 -18.09 13.98
C THR A 312 -4.98 -18.92 14.90
N SER A 313 -5.55 -19.47 15.97
CA SER A 313 -4.84 -20.36 16.91
C SER A 313 -3.52 -19.78 17.44
N GLY A 314 -3.53 -18.49 17.80
CA GLY A 314 -2.34 -17.80 18.33
C GLY A 314 -1.33 -17.34 17.27
N HIS A 315 -1.57 -17.61 15.99
CA HIS A 315 -0.64 -17.27 14.90
C HIS A 315 -1.25 -16.27 13.92
N TYR A 316 -0.45 -15.28 13.52
CA TYR A 316 -0.83 -14.33 12.48
C TYR A 316 -0.41 -14.85 11.10
N ASN A 317 -1.40 -15.07 10.23
CA ASN A 317 -1.19 -15.48 8.85
C ASN A 317 -0.82 -14.29 7.97
N VAL A 318 0.49 -14.16 7.71
CA VAL A 318 1.03 -13.14 6.81
C VAL A 318 0.53 -13.36 5.38
N PRO A 319 0.05 -12.32 4.67
CA PRO A 319 -0.39 -12.44 3.28
C PRO A 319 0.71 -12.96 2.35
N GLN A 320 0.34 -13.79 1.37
CA GLN A 320 1.32 -14.41 0.46
C GLN A 320 2.16 -13.39 -0.31
N TRP A 321 1.54 -12.33 -0.84
CA TRP A 321 2.27 -11.28 -1.56
C TRP A 321 3.33 -10.59 -0.69
N HIS A 322 3.14 -10.54 0.65
CA HIS A 322 4.17 -10.01 1.54
C HIS A 322 5.31 -11.02 1.70
N LYS A 323 4.98 -12.31 1.86
CA LYS A 323 6.00 -13.37 1.95
C LYS A 323 6.93 -13.36 0.74
N ASP A 324 6.36 -13.19 -0.46
CA ASP A 324 7.11 -13.17 -1.72
C ASP A 324 8.07 -11.96 -1.78
N GLU A 325 7.63 -10.78 -1.33
CA GLU A 325 8.44 -9.56 -1.39
C GLU A 325 9.32 -9.32 -0.15
N CYS A 326 9.11 -10.06 0.96
CA CYS A 326 9.62 -9.69 2.29
C CYS A 326 11.14 -9.56 2.32
N GLY A 327 11.88 -10.56 1.81
CA GLY A 327 13.34 -10.53 1.80
C GLY A 327 13.91 -9.44 0.91
N PHE A 328 13.15 -9.00 -0.09
CA PHE A 328 13.58 -8.02 -1.09
C PHE A 328 12.99 -6.63 -0.88
N ILE A 329 12.14 -6.44 0.14
CA ILE A 329 11.30 -5.24 0.29
C ILE A 329 12.14 -3.95 0.34
N PHE A 330 13.31 -4.01 0.97
CA PHE A 330 14.27 -2.89 1.00
C PHE A 330 14.69 -2.44 -0.40
N LEU A 331 15.02 -3.39 -1.27
CA LEU A 331 15.41 -3.11 -2.65
C LEU A 331 14.20 -2.67 -3.48
N LEU A 332 13.05 -3.33 -3.31
CA LEU A 332 11.81 -2.97 -4.00
C LEU A 332 11.37 -1.53 -3.69
N ASN A 333 11.57 -1.05 -2.46
CA ASN A 333 11.30 0.33 -2.07
C ASN A 333 12.11 1.36 -2.88
N SER A 334 13.26 0.95 -3.42
CA SER A 334 14.21 1.82 -4.11
C SER A 334 13.93 1.94 -5.61
N ILE A 335 13.01 1.15 -6.16
CA ILE A 335 12.73 1.08 -7.61
C ILE A 335 11.33 1.58 -7.99
N GLY A 336 10.63 2.27 -7.08
CA GLY A 336 9.37 2.95 -7.35
C GLY A 336 8.27 2.02 -7.88
N LEU A 337 7.78 2.27 -9.11
CA LEU A 337 6.76 1.42 -9.76
C LEU A 337 7.27 0.00 -10.03
N GLY A 338 8.59 -0.26 -9.95
CA GLY A 338 9.17 -1.60 -9.92
C GLY A 338 8.57 -2.48 -8.83
N HIS A 339 8.29 -1.91 -7.65
CA HIS A 339 7.65 -2.64 -6.56
C HIS A 339 6.23 -3.09 -6.94
N LEU A 340 5.43 -2.19 -7.52
CA LEU A 340 4.09 -2.54 -7.98
C LEU A 340 4.14 -3.55 -9.13
N SER A 341 5.10 -3.42 -10.05
CA SER A 341 5.33 -4.40 -11.11
C SER A 341 5.66 -5.79 -10.56
N TYR A 342 6.50 -5.86 -9.51
CA TYR A 342 6.83 -7.11 -8.83
C TYR A 342 5.59 -7.78 -8.24
N ARG A 343 4.74 -7.03 -7.50
CA ARG A 343 3.48 -7.58 -6.95
C ARG A 343 2.51 -8.05 -8.04
N LEU A 344 2.43 -7.32 -9.16
CA LEU A 344 1.59 -7.74 -10.29
C LEU A 344 2.14 -9.02 -10.94
N ALA A 345 3.46 -9.21 -10.98
CA ALA A 345 4.08 -10.43 -11.50
C ALA A 345 3.79 -11.65 -10.63
N THR A 346 3.94 -11.52 -9.31
CA THR A 346 3.61 -12.60 -8.37
C THR A 346 2.14 -12.99 -8.47
N LEU A 347 1.25 -11.99 -8.54
CA LEU A 347 -0.17 -12.22 -8.75
C LEU A 347 -0.46 -12.90 -10.10
N ARG A 348 0.20 -12.50 -11.19
CA ARG A 348 0.08 -13.16 -12.50
C ARG A 348 0.53 -14.62 -12.45
N GLY A 349 1.62 -14.91 -11.75
CA GLY A 349 2.12 -16.28 -11.56
C GLY A 349 1.08 -17.20 -10.90
N VAL A 350 0.40 -16.69 -9.86
CA VAL A 350 -0.69 -17.42 -9.17
C VAL A 350 -1.93 -17.59 -10.06
N LEU A 351 -2.26 -16.57 -10.85
CA LEU A 351 -3.43 -16.57 -11.73
C LEU A 351 -3.25 -17.43 -13.00
N GLY A 352 -2.00 -17.67 -13.42
CA GLY A 352 -1.65 -18.36 -14.65
C GLY A 352 -1.65 -17.43 -15.87
N ALA A 353 -0.76 -17.70 -16.84
CA ALA A 353 -0.52 -16.85 -18.01
C ALA A 353 -1.74 -16.68 -18.96
N GLY A 354 -2.79 -17.50 -18.81
CA GLY A 354 -3.98 -17.51 -19.65
C GLY A 354 -5.09 -16.53 -19.26
N ILE A 355 -5.02 -15.90 -18.07
CA ILE A 355 -6.00 -14.87 -17.71
C ILE A 355 -5.60 -13.57 -18.43
N LYS A 356 -6.30 -13.24 -19.52
CA LYS A 356 -6.25 -11.91 -20.14
C LYS A 356 -6.60 -10.90 -19.07
N THR A 357 -5.60 -10.15 -18.62
CA THR A 357 -5.82 -9.10 -17.63
C THR A 357 -6.13 -7.81 -18.38
N SER A 358 -6.90 -6.92 -17.75
CA SER A 358 -7.08 -5.55 -18.28
C SER A 358 -5.74 -4.79 -18.41
N LEU A 359 -4.67 -5.28 -17.75
CA LEU A 359 -3.31 -4.77 -17.82
C LEU A 359 -2.77 -4.76 -19.25
N ASP A 360 -3.01 -5.84 -20.01
CA ASP A 360 -2.49 -5.99 -21.38
C ASP A 360 -3.10 -4.95 -22.34
N THR A 361 -4.21 -4.33 -21.95
CA THR A 361 -4.91 -3.30 -22.73
C THR A 361 -4.53 -1.88 -22.34
N LEU A 362 -3.67 -1.70 -21.32
CA LEU A 362 -3.23 -0.39 -20.87
C LEU A 362 -2.30 0.26 -21.89
N ILE A 363 -2.41 1.58 -22.03
CA ILE A 363 -1.54 2.34 -22.93
C ILE A 363 -0.12 2.28 -22.38
N ASP A 364 0.84 1.89 -23.22
CA ASP A 364 2.23 2.24 -23.03
C ASP A 364 2.60 3.33 -24.05
N ASN A 365 3.50 4.23 -23.66
CA ASN A 365 4.00 5.30 -24.53
C ASN A 365 5.48 5.06 -24.84
N PHE A 366 5.87 3.83 -25.17
CA PHE A 366 7.27 3.39 -25.34
C PHE A 366 8.18 4.41 -26.01
N HIS A 367 7.75 4.90 -27.17
CA HIS A 367 8.52 5.77 -28.05
C HIS A 367 8.74 7.18 -27.48
N LEU A 368 8.02 7.55 -26.41
CA LEU A 368 8.10 8.87 -25.78
C LEU A 368 8.94 8.87 -24.50
N PHE A 369 9.41 7.71 -24.03
CA PHE A 369 10.23 7.65 -22.83
C PHE A 369 11.66 8.15 -23.12
N PRO A 370 12.15 9.15 -22.37
CA PRO A 370 13.48 9.74 -22.62
C PRO A 370 14.64 8.80 -22.26
N SER A 371 14.42 7.81 -21.39
CA SER A 371 15.41 6.78 -21.04
C SER A 371 14.69 5.46 -20.80
N LEU A 372 14.88 4.49 -21.69
CA LEU A 372 14.33 3.13 -21.56
C LEU A 372 15.25 2.19 -20.78
N PHE A 373 16.52 2.56 -20.65
CA PHE A 373 17.55 1.74 -20.02
C PHE A 373 17.24 1.46 -18.55
N GLU A 374 16.84 2.49 -17.79
CA GLU A 374 16.50 2.32 -16.36
C GLU A 374 15.26 1.44 -16.16
N TYR A 375 14.27 1.56 -17.05
CA TYR A 375 13.07 0.71 -17.00
C TYR A 375 13.39 -0.75 -17.35
N ALA A 376 14.20 -0.99 -18.38
CA ALA A 376 14.61 -2.33 -18.76
C ALA A 376 15.48 -2.98 -17.68
N LEU A 377 16.41 -2.21 -17.07
CA LEU A 377 17.21 -2.67 -15.95
C LEU A 377 16.37 -2.95 -14.69
N THR A 378 15.33 -2.14 -14.44
CA THR A 378 14.38 -2.38 -13.35
C THR A 378 13.55 -3.65 -13.63
N GLY A 379 13.12 -3.86 -14.88
CA GLY A 379 12.44 -5.07 -15.32
C GLY A 379 13.30 -6.32 -15.13
N TRP A 380 14.58 -6.24 -15.53
CA TRP A 380 15.58 -7.28 -15.29
C TRP A 380 15.72 -7.58 -13.80
N LEU A 381 15.91 -6.55 -12.97
CA LEU A 381 16.03 -6.74 -11.52
C LEU A 381 14.79 -7.40 -10.93
N CYS A 382 13.59 -6.95 -11.29
CA CYS A 382 12.34 -7.59 -10.87
C CYS A 382 12.31 -9.06 -11.30
N GLY A 383 12.71 -9.37 -12.53
CA GLY A 383 12.83 -10.73 -13.04
C GLY A 383 13.78 -11.59 -12.21
N SER A 384 14.97 -11.08 -11.89
CA SER A 384 15.93 -11.78 -11.03
C SER A 384 15.41 -12.02 -9.62
N LEU A 385 14.66 -11.08 -9.04
CA LEU A 385 14.01 -11.27 -7.74
C LEU A 385 12.88 -12.31 -7.80
N LEU A 386 12.16 -12.38 -8.93
CA LEU A 386 11.04 -13.29 -9.13
C LEU A 386 11.49 -14.75 -9.28
N GLU A 387 12.71 -14.99 -9.79
CA GLU A 387 13.30 -16.33 -9.84
C GLU A 387 13.38 -16.99 -8.46
N TYR A 388 13.75 -16.23 -7.42
CA TYR A 388 13.84 -16.71 -6.03
C TYR A 388 12.50 -17.07 -5.40
N VAL A 389 11.39 -16.63 -5.97
CA VAL A 389 10.02 -16.99 -5.55
C VAL A 389 9.36 -17.96 -6.52
N GLY A 390 10.14 -18.60 -7.39
CA GLY A 390 9.66 -19.65 -8.30
C GLY A 390 8.99 -19.14 -9.58
N LEU A 391 9.24 -17.88 -9.96
CA LEU A 391 8.66 -17.24 -11.16
C LEU A 391 9.76 -16.79 -12.14
N PRO A 392 10.39 -17.73 -12.87
CA PRO A 392 11.46 -17.41 -13.81
C PRO A 392 10.94 -16.68 -15.05
N ASN A 393 11.86 -16.05 -15.78
CA ASN A 393 11.58 -15.41 -17.09
C ASN A 393 10.52 -14.30 -17.07
N CYS A 394 10.29 -13.65 -15.93
CA CYS A 394 9.30 -12.58 -15.80
C CYS A 394 9.83 -11.18 -16.13
N GLY A 395 11.14 -11.01 -16.33
CA GLY A 395 11.74 -9.68 -16.41
C GLY A 395 11.32 -8.85 -17.65
N GLU A 396 11.14 -9.47 -18.81
CA GLU A 396 10.62 -8.79 -20.01
C GLU A 396 9.18 -8.31 -19.79
N TRP A 397 8.37 -9.14 -19.14
CA TRP A 397 7.01 -8.76 -18.79
C TRP A 397 6.99 -7.64 -17.75
N CYS A 398 7.85 -7.68 -16.74
CA CYS A 398 8.02 -6.58 -15.79
C CYS A 398 8.42 -5.30 -16.50
N PHE A 399 9.31 -5.36 -17.49
CA PHE A 399 9.66 -4.20 -18.31
C PHE A 399 8.44 -3.65 -19.08
N GLN A 400 7.65 -4.51 -19.72
CA GLN A 400 6.40 -4.10 -20.37
C GLN A 400 5.43 -3.43 -19.38
N VAL A 401 5.18 -4.06 -18.24
CA VAL A 401 4.27 -3.54 -17.21
C VAL A 401 4.77 -2.23 -16.64
N LEU A 402 6.08 -2.05 -16.45
CA LEU A 402 6.63 -0.78 -15.97
C LEU A 402 6.30 0.38 -16.90
N ARG A 403 6.38 0.16 -18.22
CA ARG A 403 6.01 1.17 -19.21
C ARG A 403 4.53 1.52 -19.15
N GLN A 404 3.67 0.53 -18.92
CA GLN A 404 2.23 0.74 -18.71
C GLN A 404 1.96 1.46 -17.38
N LEU A 405 2.61 1.07 -16.29
CA LEU A 405 2.39 1.66 -14.96
C LEU A 405 2.73 3.16 -14.95
N GLN A 406 3.76 3.59 -15.68
CA GLN A 406 4.10 5.02 -15.79
C GLN A 406 2.97 5.86 -16.39
N CYS A 407 2.14 5.28 -17.26
CA CYS A 407 1.03 5.98 -17.90
C CYS A 407 -0.30 5.81 -17.15
N ASN A 408 -0.44 4.78 -16.30
CA ASN A 408 -1.74 4.33 -15.81
C ASN A 408 -1.86 4.20 -14.29
N ALA A 409 -0.75 4.22 -13.54
CA ALA A 409 -0.77 4.08 -12.09
C ALA A 409 -1.25 5.36 -11.40
N HIS A 410 -2.02 5.19 -10.34
CA HIS A 410 -2.65 6.28 -9.59
C HIS A 410 -1.96 6.48 -8.25
N ALA A 411 -1.68 7.73 -7.91
CA ALA A 411 -1.28 8.09 -6.56
C ALA A 411 -2.47 7.95 -5.61
N LEU A 412 -2.30 7.17 -4.54
CA LEU A 412 -3.29 7.08 -3.47
C LEU A 412 -3.02 8.24 -2.50
N THR A 413 -4.01 9.07 -2.24
CA THR A 413 -3.88 10.24 -1.35
C THR A 413 -4.99 10.28 -0.32
N GLU A 414 -4.65 10.70 0.90
CA GLU A 414 -5.59 11.00 1.97
C GLU A 414 -5.66 12.52 2.17
N VAL A 415 -6.86 13.05 2.41
CA VAL A 415 -7.07 14.45 2.77
C VAL A 415 -7.23 14.54 4.27
N ASN A 416 -6.34 15.29 4.90
CA ASN A 416 -6.34 15.54 6.34
C ASN A 416 -6.70 17.00 6.62
N THR A 417 -7.52 17.24 7.63
CA THR A 417 -7.82 18.58 8.13
C THR A 417 -6.78 18.95 9.18
N THR A 418 -6.02 20.02 8.98
CA THR A 418 -5.16 20.59 10.02
C THR A 418 -5.99 21.59 10.81
N LEU A 419 -6.33 21.25 12.05
CA LEU A 419 -6.82 22.22 13.02
C LEU A 419 -5.64 23.12 13.40
N GLY A 420 -5.62 24.34 12.88
CA GLY A 420 -4.71 25.37 13.36
C GLY A 420 -5.19 25.83 14.73
N VAL A 421 -4.53 25.39 15.79
CA VAL A 421 -4.71 26.01 17.11
C VAL A 421 -3.92 27.30 17.10
N ASP A 422 -4.55 28.37 16.63
CA ASP A 422 -4.06 29.72 16.82
C ASP A 422 -5.25 30.60 17.23
N VAL A 423 -5.49 30.68 18.55
CA VAL A 423 -6.63 31.38 19.17
C VAL A 423 -6.64 32.89 18.83
N ALA A 424 -5.53 33.41 18.31
CA ALA A 424 -5.39 34.82 17.95
C ALA A 424 -5.77 35.16 16.49
N THR A 425 -5.81 34.19 15.57
CA THR A 425 -6.18 34.46 14.18
C THR A 425 -7.17 33.41 13.70
N SER A 426 -8.41 33.83 13.42
CA SER A 426 -9.47 33.02 12.83
C SER A 426 -9.07 32.48 11.45
N ARG A 427 -8.08 31.59 11.37
CA ARG A 427 -7.60 30.94 10.16
C ARG A 427 -8.41 29.68 9.94
N LEU A 428 -9.08 29.63 8.79
CA LEU A 428 -9.79 28.46 8.26
C LEU A 428 -8.91 27.21 8.40
N ALA A 429 -9.51 26.10 8.83
CA ALA A 429 -8.85 24.81 8.87
C ALA A 429 -8.20 24.50 7.52
N GLY A 430 -6.88 24.29 7.53
CA GLY A 430 -6.14 23.93 6.32
C GLY A 430 -6.46 22.50 5.89
N PHE A 431 -6.55 22.24 4.59
CA PHE A 431 -6.59 20.89 4.05
C PHE A 431 -5.20 20.50 3.56
N ARG A 432 -4.71 19.35 4.00
CA ARG A 432 -3.45 18.75 3.53
C ARG A 432 -3.74 17.45 2.82
N GLN A 433 -3.37 17.37 1.55
CA GLN A 433 -3.36 16.12 0.81
C GLN A 433 -2.01 15.42 1.02
N GLU A 434 -2.04 14.24 1.63
CA GLU A 434 -0.87 13.40 1.86
C GLU A 434 -0.91 12.20 0.91
N ARG A 435 0.19 11.98 0.18
CA ARG A 435 0.33 10.75 -0.63
C ARG A 435 0.61 9.58 0.30
N ILE A 436 -0.23 8.55 0.21
CA ILE A 436 -0.12 7.36 1.05
C ILE A 436 0.45 6.15 0.29
N GLY A 437 0.32 6.14 -1.04
CA GLY A 437 0.69 4.96 -1.83
C GLY A 437 0.53 5.15 -3.33
N CYS A 438 0.53 4.01 -4.01
CA CYS A 438 0.27 3.89 -5.43
C CYS A 438 -0.63 2.67 -5.69
N GLY A 439 -1.50 2.72 -6.68
CA GLY A 439 -2.33 1.59 -7.07
C GLY A 439 -2.68 1.64 -8.56
N LEU A 440 -3.11 0.50 -9.10
CA LEU A 440 -3.55 0.42 -10.49
C LEU A 440 -5.06 0.23 -10.57
N PHE A 441 -5.73 0.99 -11.43
CA PHE A 441 -7.19 0.98 -11.62
C PHE A 441 -7.47 0.98 -13.13
N PRO A 442 -7.41 -0.20 -13.78
CA PRO A 442 -7.29 -0.27 -15.24
C PRO A 442 -8.45 0.35 -16.01
N ALA A 443 -9.69 0.21 -15.54
CA ALA A 443 -10.83 0.81 -16.22
C ALA A 443 -10.81 2.33 -16.06
N VAL A 444 -10.50 2.80 -14.87
CA VAL A 444 -10.42 4.23 -14.57
C VAL A 444 -9.26 4.92 -15.30
N SER A 445 -8.14 4.21 -15.53
CA SER A 445 -7.03 4.70 -16.37
C SER A 445 -7.43 5.02 -17.81
N LEU A 446 -8.61 4.60 -18.29
CA LEU A 446 -9.13 4.96 -19.62
C LEU A 446 -9.65 6.40 -19.71
N ILE A 447 -9.82 7.09 -18.58
CA ILE A 447 -10.35 8.46 -18.56
C ILE A 447 -9.21 9.45 -18.69
N ASN A 448 -9.28 10.26 -19.74
CA ASN A 448 -8.22 11.21 -20.10
C ASN A 448 -8.06 12.34 -19.08
N HIS A 449 -6.95 13.07 -19.16
CA HIS A 449 -6.66 14.23 -18.31
C HIS A 449 -7.28 15.53 -18.87
N SER A 450 -7.72 16.42 -17.97
CA SER A 450 -8.00 17.85 -18.23
C SER A 450 -7.58 18.67 -17.01
N CYS A 451 -7.03 19.86 -17.25
CA CYS A 451 -6.73 20.83 -16.19
C CYS A 451 -8.00 21.31 -15.47
N GLU A 452 -9.12 21.40 -16.20
CA GLU A 452 -10.45 21.69 -15.68
C GLU A 452 -11.27 20.42 -15.71
N SER A 453 -11.16 19.65 -14.63
CA SER A 453 -11.80 18.34 -14.54
C SER A 453 -13.27 18.47 -14.16
N ASN A 454 -14.10 17.70 -14.85
CA ASN A 454 -15.51 17.53 -14.53
C ASN A 454 -15.78 16.28 -13.68
N ILE A 455 -14.73 15.62 -13.17
CA ILE A 455 -14.87 14.48 -12.27
C ILE A 455 -13.88 14.52 -11.10
N THR A 456 -14.14 13.73 -10.06
CA THR A 456 -13.21 13.60 -8.93
C THR A 456 -13.05 12.15 -8.53
N TYR A 457 -11.80 11.76 -8.27
CA TYR A 457 -11.45 10.45 -7.72
C TYR A 457 -11.58 10.42 -6.21
N GLN A 458 -12.21 9.39 -5.70
CA GLN A 458 -12.23 9.09 -4.28
C GLN A 458 -11.74 7.67 -4.05
N PHE A 459 -10.68 7.53 -3.26
CA PHE A 459 -10.19 6.23 -2.82
C PHE A 459 -10.78 5.92 -1.45
N MET A 460 -11.63 4.90 -1.36
CA MET A 460 -12.09 4.39 -0.07
C MET A 460 -11.35 3.10 0.28
N ALA A 461 -10.61 3.12 1.38
CA ALA A 461 -10.13 1.93 2.06
C ALA A 461 -11.20 1.48 3.07
N LYS A 462 -12.28 0.87 2.57
CA LYS A 462 -13.18 0.08 3.44
C LYS A 462 -12.80 -1.37 3.21
N ASN A 463 -12.40 -2.06 4.30
CA ASN A 463 -12.18 -3.52 4.30
C ASN A 463 -10.92 -4.04 3.62
N GLY A 464 -9.90 -3.20 3.47
CA GLY A 464 -8.64 -3.61 2.86
C GLY A 464 -8.59 -3.53 1.35
N THR A 465 -9.64 -3.02 0.71
CA THR A 465 -9.67 -2.75 -0.73
C THR A 465 -9.69 -1.26 -0.97
N PHE A 466 -8.80 -0.78 -1.85
CA PHE A 466 -8.97 0.55 -2.43
C PHE A 466 -10.04 0.42 -3.50
N VAL A 467 -11.19 1.00 -3.22
CA VAL A 467 -12.23 1.19 -4.23
C VAL A 467 -12.12 2.62 -4.71
N ASN A 468 -11.92 2.79 -6.03
CA ASN A 468 -11.96 4.10 -6.65
C ASN A 468 -13.41 4.42 -7.07
N TRP A 469 -13.89 5.60 -6.71
CA TRP A 469 -15.17 6.16 -7.14
C TRP A 469 -14.94 7.41 -7.92
N ILE A 470 -15.75 7.58 -8.95
CA ILE A 470 -15.73 8.79 -9.76
C ILE A 470 -17.04 9.53 -9.60
N TRP A 471 -16.98 10.77 -9.13
CA TRP A 471 -18.11 11.70 -9.04
C TRP A 471 -18.08 12.66 -10.23
N SER A 472 -19.24 13.05 -10.77
CA SER A 472 -19.37 14.00 -11.90
C SER A 472 -19.63 15.45 -11.46
N LYS A 473 -19.33 16.43 -12.31
CA LYS A 473 -20.03 17.72 -12.39
C LYS A 473 -20.38 18.03 -13.87
N ILE A 474 -21.64 17.71 -14.22
CA ILE A 474 -22.49 18.28 -15.31
C ILE A 474 -22.42 17.61 -16.71
N ALA A 475 -23.58 17.70 -17.38
CA ALA A 475 -24.10 16.95 -18.52
C ALA A 475 -23.50 17.26 -19.91
N ASN A 476 -23.47 16.20 -20.74
CA ASN A 476 -23.13 16.12 -22.17
C ASN A 476 -21.69 16.43 -22.59
N GLN A 477 -20.69 15.98 -21.81
CA GLN A 477 -19.27 16.19 -22.14
C GLN A 477 -18.42 14.92 -22.02
N MET A 478 -17.25 14.95 -22.68
CA MET A 478 -16.17 13.98 -22.45
C MET A 478 -15.75 14.02 -20.97
N LEU A 479 -15.43 12.85 -20.42
CA LEU A 479 -14.96 12.76 -19.04
C LEU A 479 -13.46 13.02 -18.99
N PHE A 480 -13.04 13.90 -18.08
CA PHE A 480 -11.63 14.19 -17.87
C PHE A 480 -11.27 14.30 -16.41
N THR A 481 -10.03 13.97 -16.09
CA THR A 481 -9.52 13.87 -14.71
C THR A 481 -8.48 14.96 -14.42
N GLY A 482 -8.51 15.51 -13.21
CA GLY A 482 -7.45 16.40 -12.72
C GLY A 482 -6.27 15.58 -12.25
N ALA A 483 -5.08 15.80 -12.82
CA ALA A 483 -3.87 15.13 -12.37
C ALA A 483 -3.42 15.70 -11.02
N ALA A 484 -3.57 14.92 -9.94
CA ALA A 484 -2.76 15.11 -8.74
C ALA A 484 -1.39 14.45 -8.97
N MET A 485 -0.58 15.04 -9.86
CA MET A 485 0.84 14.72 -9.95
C MET A 485 1.67 15.98 -9.82
N ALA A 486 2.44 16.03 -8.74
CA ALA A 486 3.58 16.90 -8.59
C ALA A 486 4.64 16.51 -9.63
N ILE A 487 4.55 17.09 -10.82
CA ILE A 487 5.69 17.22 -11.73
C ILE A 487 5.97 18.71 -11.79
N LYS A 488 7.06 19.11 -11.13
CA LYS A 488 7.65 20.45 -11.22
C LYS A 488 8.14 20.67 -12.65
N HIS A 489 7.27 21.07 -13.57
CA HIS A 489 7.69 21.80 -14.76
C HIS A 489 6.67 22.88 -15.08
N ARG A 490 7.16 24.13 -15.12
CA ARG A 490 6.41 25.34 -15.42
C ARG A 490 5.72 25.21 -16.79
N CYS A 491 4.40 25.01 -16.80
CA CYS A 491 3.60 25.36 -17.97
C CYS A 491 3.42 26.89 -17.97
N ARG A 492 3.99 27.55 -18.98
CA ARG A 492 3.76 28.98 -19.25
C ARG A 492 2.29 29.20 -19.67
N PRO A 493 1.67 30.33 -19.34
CA PRO A 493 0.32 30.63 -19.81
C PRO A 493 0.33 30.92 -21.31
N ILE A 494 -0.59 30.30 -22.05
CA ILE A 494 -0.87 30.62 -23.46
C ILE A 494 -1.61 31.96 -23.48
N LYS A 495 -1.09 32.87 -24.32
CA LYS A 495 -1.62 34.22 -24.55
C LYS A 495 -3.04 34.17 -25.10
N SER A 496 -3.84 35.14 -24.65
CA SER A 496 -5.17 35.51 -25.16
C SER A 496 -5.21 35.58 -26.69
N ILE A 497 -6.20 34.93 -27.28
CA ILE A 497 -6.58 35.12 -28.68
C ILE A 497 -7.41 36.39 -28.77
N ASN A 498 -6.91 37.36 -29.54
CA ASN A 498 -7.65 38.52 -30.02
C ASN A 498 -8.83 38.06 -30.88
N THR A 499 -10.04 38.52 -30.56
CA THR A 499 -11.18 38.52 -31.47
C THR A 499 -11.06 39.68 -32.47
N PRO A 500 -11.28 39.48 -33.78
CA PRO A 500 -11.48 40.57 -34.71
C PRO A 500 -12.95 40.99 -34.81
N ARG A 501 -13.12 42.32 -34.81
CA ARG A 501 -14.31 43.18 -34.98
C ARG A 501 -15.16 43.43 -33.74
#